data_AF-A0A809QHK3-F1
#
_entry.id   AF-A0A809QHK3-F1
#
_cell.length_a   1.000
_cell.length_b   1.000
_cell.length_c   1.000
_cell.angle_alpha   90.00
_cell.angle_beta   90.00
_cell.angle_gamma   90.00
#
_symmetry.space_group_name_H-M   'P 1'
#
loop_
_entity.id
_entity.type
_entity.pdbx_description
1 polymer ?
#
loop_
_entity_poly.entity_id
_entity_poly.type
_entity_poly.pdbx_seq_one_letter_code
_entity_poly.pdbx_strand_id
1 'polypeptide(L)'
;MSGHSTNLSKHGVPMTPESLGNSRDWGDANDHVKFGVQKEIIQQATKARLPQHDIANLLALAEVESGFNPDAATTSRISSASGVFAITDETAKDTKNRLSGTQKIDGFTVNGNYDRFKPESNVSYGIATYLDKKKHAHSENIGTIYEKWNTNADETAKYKDRLQQHAKQYEKDLKNKVWDGPGPPAPEKSVVFLKPEPAGSTAFEKMSPVPKMSIPAFDQRECLNMPDTPSSRLLQSVKEPPKVSPDKLGLK
;
A
#
# COMPACT_ATOMS: atom_id res chain seq x y z
N MET A 1 18.18 -18.26 -24.36
CA MET A 1 17.24 -17.13 -24.17
C MET A 1 16.75 -17.19 -22.73
N SER A 2 17.30 -16.33 -21.86
CA SER A 2 16.96 -16.30 -20.42
C SER A 2 15.59 -15.63 -20.26
N GLY A 3 14.60 -16.41 -19.80
CA GLY A 3 13.26 -15.91 -19.50
C GLY A 3 13.31 -14.99 -18.29
N HIS A 4 13.20 -13.68 -18.52
CA HIS A 4 12.88 -12.74 -17.44
C HIS A 4 11.48 -13.07 -16.95
N SER A 5 11.39 -13.74 -15.80
CA SER A 5 10.15 -13.82 -15.03
C SER A 5 9.84 -12.40 -14.58
N THR A 6 8.92 -11.74 -15.29
CA THR A 6 8.34 -10.48 -14.82
C THR A 6 7.49 -10.84 -13.61
N ASN A 7 7.92 -10.42 -12.42
CA ASN A 7 7.05 -10.37 -11.25
C ASN A 7 5.94 -9.35 -11.58
N LEU A 8 4.86 -9.86 -12.16
CA LEU A 8 3.65 -9.12 -12.45
C LEU A 8 2.79 -9.14 -11.18
N SER A 9 2.13 -8.03 -10.87
CA SER A 9 0.93 -8.12 -10.05
C SER A 9 -0.06 -9.08 -10.70
N LYS A 10 -0.97 -9.67 -9.93
CA LYS A 10 -2.08 -10.50 -10.45
C LYS A 10 -2.97 -9.77 -11.50
N HIS A 11 -2.75 -8.46 -11.71
CA HIS A 11 -3.46 -7.56 -12.65
C HIS A 11 -2.58 -7.03 -13.78
N GLY A 12 -1.34 -7.52 -13.91
CA GLY A 12 -0.47 -7.16 -15.02
C GLY A 12 0.17 -5.79 -14.89
N VAL A 13 0.24 -5.20 -13.69
CA VAL A 13 1.13 -4.06 -13.44
C VAL A 13 2.52 -4.66 -13.17
N PRO A 14 3.51 -4.47 -14.07
CA PRO A 14 4.83 -5.00 -13.85
C PRO A 14 5.51 -4.29 -12.68
N MET A 15 6.24 -5.06 -11.87
CA MET A 15 7.29 -4.49 -11.04
C MET A 15 8.31 -3.80 -11.95
N THR A 16 8.79 -2.63 -11.55
CA THR A 16 9.84 -1.92 -12.27
C THR A 16 11.14 -2.02 -11.48
N PRO A 17 12.31 -1.72 -12.07
CA PRO A 17 13.57 -1.64 -11.33
C PRO A 17 13.55 -0.64 -10.17
N GLU A 18 12.59 0.30 -10.17
CA GLU A 18 12.36 1.29 -9.12
C GLU A 18 11.41 0.82 -8.02
N SER A 19 10.81 -0.38 -8.13
CA SER A 19 9.99 -0.95 -7.07
C SER A 19 10.81 -1.20 -5.80
N LEU A 20 10.21 -0.87 -4.66
CA LEU A 20 10.81 -0.91 -3.32
C LEU A 20 10.30 -2.12 -2.50
N GLY A 21 9.13 -2.67 -2.83
CA GLY A 21 8.59 -3.90 -2.29
C GLY A 21 9.11 -5.16 -2.99
N ASN A 22 8.89 -6.32 -2.37
CA ASN A 22 9.23 -7.61 -2.98
C ASN A 22 8.16 -8.06 -3.98
N SER A 23 6.92 -7.61 -3.76
CA SER A 23 5.82 -7.73 -4.70
C SER A 23 4.82 -6.59 -4.49
N ARG A 24 3.57 -6.78 -4.92
CA ARG A 24 2.47 -5.81 -4.77
C ARG A 24 1.56 -6.17 -3.59
N ASP A 25 1.98 -7.10 -2.74
CA ASP A 25 1.18 -7.65 -1.66
C ASP A 25 1.39 -6.85 -0.37
N TRP A 26 0.37 -6.81 0.48
CA TRP A 26 0.43 -6.08 1.75
C TRP A 26 1.59 -6.59 2.61
N GLY A 27 2.37 -5.65 3.15
CA GLY A 27 3.43 -5.93 4.11
C GLY A 27 4.60 -6.75 3.57
N ASP A 28 4.68 -7.02 2.26
CA ASP A 28 5.76 -7.85 1.70
C ASP A 28 7.11 -7.14 1.60
N ALA A 29 7.12 -5.81 1.74
CA ALA A 29 8.33 -5.01 1.71
C ALA A 29 9.25 -5.41 2.86
N ASN A 30 10.57 -5.33 2.62
CA ASN A 30 11.54 -5.58 3.68
C ASN A 30 11.49 -4.48 4.76
N ASP A 31 12.04 -4.78 5.94
CA ASP A 31 11.95 -3.88 7.11
C ASP A 31 12.62 -2.52 6.88
N HIS A 32 13.67 -2.45 6.06
CA HIS A 32 14.30 -1.18 5.72
C HIS A 32 13.37 -0.27 4.92
N VAL A 33 12.66 -0.83 3.93
CA VAL A 33 11.69 -0.09 3.11
C VAL A 33 10.50 0.33 3.97
N LYS A 34 9.96 -0.57 4.80
CA LYS A 34 8.88 -0.25 5.74
C LYS A 34 9.27 0.88 6.69
N PHE A 35 10.49 0.83 7.25
CA PHE A 35 11.02 1.89 8.12
C PHE A 35 11.17 3.22 7.36
N GLY A 36 11.64 3.18 6.12
CA GLY A 36 11.72 4.35 5.24
C GLY A 36 10.37 5.02 5.02
N VAL A 37 9.32 4.23 4.72
CA VAL A 37 7.94 4.73 4.57
C VAL A 37 7.44 5.36 5.86
N GLN A 38 7.64 4.72 7.00
CA GLN A 38 7.23 5.26 8.31
C GLN A 38 7.93 6.58 8.63
N LYS A 39 9.24 6.66 8.36
CA LYS A 39 10.02 7.89 8.50
C LYS A 39 9.50 9.00 7.59
N GLU A 40 9.14 8.68 6.34
CA GLU A 40 8.58 9.64 5.39
C GLU A 40 7.25 10.22 5.90
N ILE A 41 6.36 9.37 6.41
CA ILE A 41 5.09 9.79 7.05
C ILE A 41 5.36 10.75 8.20
N ILE A 42 6.22 10.36 9.14
CA ILE A 42 6.55 11.18 10.33
C ILE A 42 7.16 12.52 9.89
N GLN A 43 8.09 12.51 8.94
CA GLN A 43 8.78 13.72 8.48
C GLN A 43 7.83 14.71 7.81
N GLN A 44 6.99 14.25 6.87
CA GLN A 44 6.04 15.14 6.20
C GLN A 44 5.00 15.69 7.17
N ALA A 45 4.43 14.84 8.03
CA ALA A 45 3.43 15.25 9.01
C ALA A 45 4.02 16.21 10.07
N THR A 46 5.27 15.99 10.50
CA THR A 46 5.97 16.90 11.43
C THR A 46 6.29 18.24 10.78
N LYS A 47 6.75 18.25 9.52
CA LYS A 47 6.97 19.50 8.75
C LYS A 47 5.67 20.30 8.63
N ALA A 48 4.55 19.60 8.52
CA ALA A 48 3.20 20.16 8.51
C ALA A 48 2.67 20.59 9.89
N ARG A 49 3.45 20.35 10.96
CA ARG A 49 3.07 20.60 12.36
C ARG A 49 1.80 19.87 12.79
N LEU A 50 1.54 18.68 12.23
CA LEU A 50 0.45 17.85 12.70
C LEU A 50 0.72 17.38 14.14
N PRO A 51 -0.31 17.30 15.00
CA PRO A 51 -0.17 16.78 16.34
C PRO A 51 0.23 15.30 16.30
N GLN A 52 0.94 14.82 17.32
CA GLN A 52 1.42 13.43 17.39
C GLN A 52 0.30 12.39 17.19
N HIS A 53 -0.90 12.70 17.68
CA HIS A 53 -2.09 11.86 17.49
C HIS A 53 -2.45 11.67 16.00
N ASP A 54 -2.37 12.72 15.18
CA ASP A 54 -2.61 12.62 13.74
C ASP A 54 -1.51 11.82 13.04
N ILE A 55 -0.26 11.97 13.47
CA ILE A 55 0.88 11.18 12.97
C ILE A 55 0.65 9.69 13.27
N ALA A 56 0.20 9.37 14.49
CA ALA A 56 -0.10 8.00 14.90
C ALA A 56 -1.26 7.39 14.09
N ASN A 57 -2.31 8.19 13.81
CA ASN A 57 -3.42 7.80 12.95
C ASN A 57 -2.97 7.49 11.51
N LEU A 58 -2.08 8.32 10.94
CA LEU A 58 -1.51 8.10 9.62
C LEU A 58 -0.66 6.82 9.55
N LEU A 59 0.15 6.56 10.57
CA LEU A 59 0.92 5.31 10.67
C LEU A 59 -0.01 4.10 10.76
N ALA A 60 -1.06 4.17 11.56
CA ALA A 60 -2.06 3.11 11.68
C ALA A 60 -2.79 2.84 10.35
N LEU A 61 -3.16 3.91 9.62
CA LEU A 61 -3.76 3.79 8.29
C LEU A 61 -2.82 3.11 7.31
N ALA A 62 -1.57 3.57 7.21
CA ALA A 62 -0.59 2.99 6.30
C ALA A 62 -0.30 1.50 6.62
N GLU A 63 -0.25 1.15 7.90
CA GLU A 63 -0.12 -0.26 8.31
C GLU A 63 -1.33 -1.07 7.85
N VAL A 64 -2.55 -0.62 8.11
CA VAL A 64 -3.77 -1.37 7.73
C VAL A 64 -3.92 -1.48 6.22
N GLU A 65 -3.64 -0.41 5.47
CA GLU A 65 -3.83 -0.37 4.02
C GLU A 65 -2.78 -1.12 3.23
N SER A 66 -1.51 -1.04 3.63
CA SER A 66 -0.39 -1.59 2.84
C SER A 66 0.64 -2.37 3.64
N GLY A 67 0.57 -2.39 4.97
CA GLY A 67 1.63 -2.95 5.81
C GLY A 67 2.95 -2.21 5.62
N PHE A 68 2.86 -0.92 5.27
CA PHE A 68 3.96 -0.07 4.83
C PHE A 68 4.68 -0.55 3.55
N ASN A 69 4.03 -1.35 2.71
CA ASN A 69 4.56 -1.65 1.38
C ASN A 69 4.19 -0.51 0.40
N PRO A 70 5.15 0.31 -0.07
CA PRO A 70 4.86 1.40 -1.01
C PRO A 70 4.46 0.91 -2.40
N ASP A 71 4.69 -0.36 -2.70
CA ASP A 71 4.27 -1.00 -3.93
C ASP A 71 2.94 -1.75 -3.79
N ALA A 72 2.33 -1.79 -2.60
CA ALA A 72 1.07 -2.48 -2.39
C ALA A 72 0.03 -2.07 -3.44
N ALA A 73 -0.63 -3.03 -4.06
CA ALA A 73 -1.70 -2.75 -5.00
C ALA A 73 -2.77 -3.80 -4.86
N THR A 74 -4.02 -3.36 -4.92
CA THR A 74 -5.17 -4.27 -4.89
C THR A 74 -5.07 -5.33 -5.98
N THR A 75 -5.36 -6.59 -5.62
CA THR A 75 -5.53 -7.68 -6.57
C THR A 75 -6.95 -7.73 -7.16
N SER A 76 -7.62 -6.60 -7.28
CA SER A 76 -8.95 -6.52 -7.90
C SER A 76 -8.85 -5.81 -9.24
N ARG A 77 -9.43 -6.38 -10.30
CA ARG A 77 -9.48 -5.73 -11.63
C ARG A 77 -10.33 -4.46 -11.66
N ILE A 78 -11.16 -4.23 -10.65
CA ILE A 78 -12.12 -3.11 -10.58
C ILE A 78 -11.70 -2.02 -9.59
N SER A 79 -10.58 -2.20 -8.87
CA SER A 79 -10.07 -1.19 -7.94
C SER A 79 -8.69 -0.73 -8.39
N SER A 80 -8.42 0.57 -8.24
CA SER A 80 -7.13 1.19 -8.53
C SER A 80 -6.36 1.54 -7.26
N ALA A 81 -6.82 1.08 -6.09
CA ALA A 81 -6.17 1.29 -4.80
C ALA A 81 -4.72 0.80 -4.82
N SER A 82 -3.76 1.70 -4.55
CA SER A 82 -2.35 1.33 -4.50
C SER A 82 -1.50 2.29 -3.66
N GLY A 83 -0.29 1.83 -3.38
CA GLY A 83 0.73 2.51 -2.59
C GLY A 83 0.46 2.44 -1.09
N VAL A 84 1.23 3.24 -0.35
CA VAL A 84 1.27 3.27 1.12
C VAL A 84 -0.13 3.40 1.74
N PHE A 85 -0.98 4.25 1.17
CA PHE A 85 -2.32 4.55 1.68
C PHE A 85 -3.45 3.92 0.83
N ALA A 86 -3.13 3.01 -0.10
CA ALA A 86 -4.11 2.36 -0.98
C ALA A 86 -5.07 3.35 -1.69
N ILE A 87 -4.56 4.52 -2.08
CA ILE A 87 -5.37 5.60 -2.69
C ILE A 87 -5.82 5.17 -4.08
N THR A 88 -7.13 5.24 -4.34
CA THR A 88 -7.70 5.00 -5.67
C THR A 88 -7.51 6.20 -6.60
N ASP A 89 -7.64 5.99 -7.91
CA ASP A 89 -7.64 7.06 -8.90
C ASP A 89 -8.75 8.09 -8.67
N GLU A 90 -9.93 7.65 -8.23
CA GLU A 90 -11.05 8.53 -7.91
C GLU A 90 -10.75 9.37 -6.66
N THR A 91 -10.22 8.75 -5.61
CA THR A 91 -9.79 9.45 -4.38
C THR A 91 -8.68 10.45 -4.68
N ALA A 92 -7.71 10.10 -5.52
CA ALA A 92 -6.64 10.99 -5.94
C ALA A 92 -7.17 12.18 -6.75
N LYS A 93 -8.15 11.94 -7.64
CA LYS A 93 -8.82 12.99 -8.42
C LYS A 93 -9.63 13.93 -7.52
N ASP A 94 -10.42 13.40 -6.59
CA ASP A 94 -11.17 14.20 -5.60
C ASP A 94 -10.20 15.06 -4.77
N THR A 95 -9.16 14.44 -4.21
CA THR A 95 -8.12 15.15 -3.44
C THR A 95 -7.45 16.25 -4.28
N LYS A 96 -7.10 15.96 -5.53
CA LYS A 96 -6.54 16.96 -6.46
C LYS A 96 -7.49 18.12 -6.73
N ASN A 97 -8.80 17.85 -6.87
CA ASN A 97 -9.81 18.91 -7.05
C ASN A 97 -9.90 19.79 -5.79
N ARG A 98 -9.86 19.20 -4.60
CA ARG A 98 -9.83 19.93 -3.31
C ARG A 98 -8.56 20.77 -3.14
N LEU A 99 -7.44 20.30 -3.68
CA LEU A 99 -6.16 21.02 -3.72
C LEU A 99 -6.10 22.10 -4.81
N SER A 100 -7.05 22.14 -5.75
CA SER A 100 -6.98 23.08 -6.88
C SER A 100 -7.03 24.54 -6.41
N GLY A 101 -6.11 25.37 -6.92
CA GLY A 101 -6.00 26.80 -6.57
C GLY A 101 -5.07 27.12 -5.39
N THR A 102 -4.95 26.25 -4.39
CA THR A 102 -4.11 26.52 -3.19
C THR A 102 -2.98 25.51 -2.99
N GLN A 103 -3.07 24.32 -3.62
CA GLN A 103 -2.25 23.14 -3.32
C GLN A 103 -2.25 22.79 -1.82
N LYS A 104 -3.28 23.22 -1.09
CA LYS A 104 -3.32 23.17 0.38
C LYS A 104 -4.62 22.59 0.92
N ILE A 105 -4.52 21.60 1.80
CA ILE A 105 -5.63 21.11 2.62
C ILE A 105 -5.24 21.27 4.08
N ASP A 106 -6.05 22.00 4.84
CA ASP A 106 -5.86 22.23 6.28
C ASP A 106 -4.43 22.67 6.67
N GLY A 107 -3.84 23.57 5.88
CA GLY A 107 -2.48 24.06 6.11
C GLY A 107 -1.35 23.15 5.61
N PHE A 108 -1.66 21.94 5.14
CA PHE A 108 -0.70 21.03 4.49
C PHE A 108 -0.60 21.29 2.99
N THR A 109 0.62 21.53 2.49
CA THR A 109 0.88 21.70 1.06
C THR A 109 1.30 20.38 0.42
N VAL A 110 0.63 20.02 -0.68
CA VAL A 110 1.03 18.88 -1.52
C VAL A 110 1.90 19.37 -2.65
N ASN A 111 3.12 18.83 -2.74
CA ASN A 111 4.09 19.20 -3.77
C ASN A 111 4.11 18.16 -4.90
N GLY A 112 4.05 18.64 -6.15
CA GLY A 112 4.20 17.82 -7.33
C GLY A 112 2.91 17.11 -7.79
N ASN A 113 3.07 16.25 -8.79
CA ASN A 113 1.99 15.43 -9.32
C ASN A 113 1.88 14.13 -8.54
N TYR A 114 0.65 13.64 -8.35
CA TYR A 114 0.41 12.34 -7.75
C TYR A 114 1.08 11.21 -8.53
N ASP A 115 1.88 10.42 -7.83
CA ASP A 115 2.43 9.14 -8.26
C ASP A 115 2.19 8.11 -7.16
N ARG A 116 1.37 7.11 -7.46
CA ARG A 116 0.89 6.14 -6.47
C ARG A 116 1.98 5.23 -5.92
N PHE A 117 3.07 5.01 -6.67
CA PHE A 117 4.14 4.09 -6.28
C PHE A 117 5.42 4.82 -5.83
N LYS A 118 5.44 6.15 -5.86
CA LYS A 118 6.49 6.93 -5.20
C LYS A 118 6.09 7.20 -3.75
N PRO A 119 6.81 6.67 -2.75
CA PRO A 119 6.46 6.84 -1.34
C PRO A 119 6.19 8.28 -0.96
N GLU A 120 7.05 9.22 -1.36
CA GLU A 120 6.94 10.63 -0.97
C GLU A 120 5.66 11.25 -1.52
N SER A 121 5.30 10.91 -2.77
CA SER A 121 4.08 11.41 -3.41
C SER A 121 2.83 10.76 -2.83
N ASN A 122 2.83 9.43 -2.62
CA ASN A 122 1.69 8.71 -2.06
C ASN A 122 1.43 9.15 -0.61
N VAL A 123 2.51 9.33 0.18
CA VAL A 123 2.43 9.85 1.55
C VAL A 123 1.88 11.27 1.57
N SER A 124 2.37 12.15 0.70
CA SER A 124 1.86 13.52 0.64
C SER A 124 0.36 13.56 0.32
N TYR A 125 -0.07 12.81 -0.70
CA TYR A 125 -1.50 12.70 -1.01
C TYR A 125 -2.30 12.04 0.12
N GLY A 126 -1.75 11.01 0.78
CA GLY A 126 -2.39 10.34 1.90
C GLY A 126 -2.63 11.25 3.10
N ILE A 127 -1.66 12.10 3.45
CA ILE A 127 -1.82 13.14 4.49
C ILE A 127 -2.94 14.11 4.10
N ALA A 128 -2.93 14.59 2.85
CA ALA A 128 -3.94 15.53 2.37
C ALA A 128 -5.35 14.93 2.38
N THR A 129 -5.50 13.68 1.93
CA THR A 129 -6.76 12.93 1.99
C THR A 129 -7.18 12.69 3.44
N TYR A 130 -6.25 12.36 4.34
CA TYR A 130 -6.56 12.15 5.76
C TYR A 130 -7.16 13.40 6.40
N LEU A 131 -6.54 14.55 6.19
CA LEU A 131 -7.01 15.83 6.72
C LEU A 131 -8.39 16.21 6.15
N ASP A 132 -8.62 15.97 4.86
CA ASP A 132 -9.94 16.13 4.22
C ASP A 132 -11.00 15.23 4.89
N LYS A 133 -10.71 13.94 5.04
CA LYS A 133 -11.65 12.98 5.65
C LYS A 133 -11.87 13.24 7.13
N LYS A 134 -10.85 13.66 7.86
CA LYS A 134 -10.93 14.13 9.24
C LYS A 134 -11.88 15.31 9.38
N LYS A 135 -11.74 16.31 8.50
CA LYS A 135 -12.64 17.47 8.45
C LYS A 135 -14.09 17.07 8.17
N HIS A 136 -14.31 16.14 7.25
CA HIS A 136 -15.64 15.61 6.92
C HIS A 136 -16.25 14.72 8.01
N ALA A 137 -15.41 14.02 8.78
CA ALA A 137 -15.83 13.18 9.89
C ALA A 137 -16.18 14.00 11.14
N HIS A 138 -15.66 15.23 11.26
CA HIS A 138 -15.73 16.05 12.48
C HIS A 138 -15.29 15.28 13.73
N SER A 139 -14.25 14.46 13.60
CA SER A 139 -13.80 13.53 14.63
C SER A 139 -12.29 13.36 14.59
N GLU A 140 -11.70 13.19 15.78
CA GLU A 140 -10.32 12.73 15.95
C GLU A 140 -10.24 11.20 15.94
N ASN A 141 -11.36 10.50 16.13
CA ASN A 141 -11.37 9.04 16.19
C ASN A 141 -11.03 8.44 14.82
N ILE A 142 -9.93 7.69 14.74
CA ILE A 142 -9.46 7.10 13.48
C ILE A 142 -10.48 6.18 12.82
N GLY A 143 -11.30 5.47 13.60
CA GLY A 143 -12.39 4.65 13.08
C GLY A 143 -13.44 5.48 12.34
N THR A 144 -13.88 6.60 12.93
CA THR A 144 -14.84 7.51 12.29
C THR A 144 -14.24 8.22 11.08
N ILE A 145 -12.95 8.55 11.12
CA ILE A 145 -12.24 9.10 9.96
C ILE A 145 -12.19 8.04 8.86
N TYR A 146 -11.93 6.78 9.21
CA TYR A 146 -11.83 5.68 8.27
C TYR A 146 -13.16 5.37 7.58
N GLU A 147 -14.30 5.55 8.26
CA GLU A 147 -15.64 5.49 7.63
C GLU A 147 -15.84 6.51 6.49
N LYS A 148 -15.06 7.60 6.47
CA LYS A 148 -15.04 8.58 5.36
C LYS A 148 -13.96 8.27 4.33
N TRP A 149 -12.95 7.49 4.71
CA TRP A 149 -11.86 7.04 3.86
C TRP A 149 -12.27 5.85 3.00
N ASN A 150 -12.83 4.82 3.64
CA ASN A 150 -13.31 3.60 3.02
C ASN A 150 -14.85 3.60 3.05
N THR A 151 -15.47 3.62 1.87
CA THR A 151 -16.93 3.63 1.73
C THR A 151 -17.55 2.23 1.86
N ASN A 152 -16.73 1.17 1.95
CA ASN A 152 -17.19 -0.18 2.23
C ASN A 152 -17.41 -0.37 3.74
N ALA A 153 -18.67 -0.46 4.15
CA ALA A 153 -19.05 -0.58 5.57
C ALA A 153 -18.54 -1.87 6.22
N ASP A 154 -18.53 -3.00 5.49
CA ASP A 154 -18.12 -4.30 6.03
C ASP A 154 -16.61 -4.35 6.28
N GLU A 155 -15.82 -3.81 5.35
CA GLU A 155 -14.37 -3.66 5.53
C GLU A 155 -14.05 -2.68 6.65
N THR A 156 -14.75 -1.55 6.70
CA THR A 156 -14.57 -0.54 7.74
C THR A 156 -14.81 -1.14 9.13
N ALA A 157 -15.88 -1.92 9.29
CA ALA A 157 -16.19 -2.60 10.55
C ALA A 157 -15.08 -3.58 10.96
N LYS A 158 -14.49 -4.31 10.00
CA LYS A 158 -13.39 -5.25 10.25
C LYS A 158 -12.12 -4.55 10.76
N TYR A 159 -11.81 -3.35 10.27
CA TYR A 159 -10.54 -2.68 10.58
C TYR A 159 -10.62 -1.62 11.68
N LYS A 160 -11.81 -1.21 12.10
CA LYS A 160 -12.00 -0.13 13.08
C LYS A 160 -11.23 -0.37 14.39
N ASP A 161 -11.37 -1.54 14.98
CA ASP A 161 -10.69 -1.88 16.23
C ASP A 161 -9.17 -1.97 16.04
N ARG A 162 -8.75 -2.55 14.91
CA ARG A 162 -7.34 -2.69 14.56
C ARG A 162 -6.67 -1.34 14.37
N LEU A 163 -7.28 -0.43 13.60
CA LEU A 163 -6.83 0.96 13.45
C LEU A 163 -6.68 1.66 14.79
N GLN A 164 -7.68 1.52 15.67
CA GLN A 164 -7.65 2.15 16.98
C GLN A 164 -6.52 1.61 17.87
N GLN A 165 -6.24 0.31 17.80
CA GLN A 165 -5.14 -0.33 18.53
C GLN A 165 -3.79 0.14 17.99
N HIS A 166 -3.58 0.12 16.68
CA HIS A 166 -2.34 0.58 16.04
C HIS A 166 -2.10 2.07 16.33
N ALA A 167 -3.12 2.92 16.21
CA ALA A 167 -2.97 4.35 16.50
C ALA A 167 -2.52 4.59 17.95
N LYS A 168 -3.09 3.88 18.93
CA LYS A 168 -2.65 3.97 20.33
C LYS A 168 -1.21 3.51 20.52
N GLN A 169 -0.82 2.42 19.84
CA GLN A 169 0.55 1.90 19.90
C GLN A 169 1.54 2.89 19.29
N TYR A 170 1.26 3.44 18.10
CA TYR A 170 2.12 4.43 17.47
C TYR A 170 2.21 5.73 18.26
N GLU A 171 1.12 6.18 18.90
CA GLU A 171 1.19 7.37 19.76
C GLU A 171 2.14 7.15 20.94
N LYS A 172 2.11 5.95 21.54
CA LYS A 172 3.06 5.56 22.59
C LYS A 172 4.50 5.53 22.06
N ASP A 173 4.72 4.96 20.88
CA ASP A 173 6.05 4.84 20.28
C ASP A 173 6.65 6.20 19.89
N LEU A 174 5.81 7.13 19.41
CA LEU A 174 6.20 8.52 19.13
C LEU A 174 6.56 9.27 20.43
N LYS A 175 5.80 9.10 21.51
CA LYS A 175 6.14 9.69 22.82
C LYS A 175 7.46 9.14 23.37
N ASN A 176 7.69 7.85 23.17
CA ASN A 176 8.91 7.17 23.62
C ASN A 176 10.10 7.37 22.68
N LYS A 177 9.95 8.13 21.58
CA LYS A 177 11.02 8.40 20.60
C LYS A 177 11.66 7.13 20.02
N VAL A 178 10.85 6.09 19.81
CA VAL A 178 11.30 4.80 19.24
C VAL A 178 11.92 4.98 17.85
N TRP A 179 11.56 6.06 17.15
CA TRP A 179 11.91 6.35 15.76
C TRP A 179 13.13 7.26 15.57
N ASP A 180 13.82 7.67 16.65
CA ASP A 180 14.97 8.60 16.60
C ASP A 180 16.33 7.91 16.32
N GLY A 181 16.35 6.58 16.11
CA GLY A 181 17.57 5.81 15.84
C GLY A 181 18.04 5.87 14.37
N PRO A 182 19.31 5.53 14.07
CA PRO A 182 19.68 5.17 12.71
C PRO A 182 18.79 3.99 12.35
N GLY A 183 17.98 4.12 11.29
CA GLY A 183 17.10 3.05 10.85
C GLY A 183 17.87 1.73 10.67
N PRO A 184 17.17 0.60 10.48
CA PRO A 184 17.86 -0.66 10.14
C PRO A 184 18.88 -0.39 9.03
N PRO A 185 20.09 -1.00 9.08
CA PRO A 185 21.07 -0.79 8.03
C PRO A 185 20.45 -1.11 6.66
N ALA A 186 20.76 -0.29 5.65
CA ALA A 186 20.29 -0.55 4.29
C ALA A 186 20.65 -1.98 3.90
N PRO A 187 19.76 -2.74 3.25
CA PRO A 187 20.12 -4.05 2.74
C PRO A 187 21.30 -3.83 1.80
N GLU A 188 22.45 -4.42 2.13
CA GLU A 188 23.57 -4.46 1.21
C GLU A 188 23.02 -5.08 -0.07
N LYS A 189 22.96 -4.29 -1.14
CA LYS A 189 22.70 -4.85 -2.46
C LYS A 189 23.75 -5.92 -2.62
N SER A 190 23.33 -7.18 -2.61
CA SER A 190 24.21 -8.31 -2.87
C SER A 190 24.70 -8.14 -4.30
N VAL A 191 25.81 -7.42 -4.46
CA VAL A 191 26.58 -7.41 -5.69
C VAL A 191 27.14 -8.82 -5.75
N VAL A 192 26.42 -9.70 -6.44
CA VAL A 192 26.95 -10.98 -6.86
C VAL A 192 28.12 -10.63 -7.77
N PHE A 193 29.32 -10.58 -7.20
CA PHE A 193 30.55 -10.60 -7.97
C PHE A 193 30.54 -11.93 -8.70
N LEU A 194 30.08 -11.92 -9.95
CA LEU A 194 30.34 -13.00 -10.88
C LEU A 194 31.85 -13.07 -11.03
N LYS A 195 32.44 -14.01 -10.30
CA LYS A 195 33.84 -14.39 -10.43
C LYS A 195 34.04 -14.74 -11.92
N PRO A 196 34.99 -14.12 -12.64
CA PRO A 196 35.24 -14.51 -14.02
C PRO A 196 35.69 -15.98 -14.02
N GLU A 197 34.94 -16.82 -14.75
CA GLU A 197 35.35 -18.20 -14.99
C GLU A 197 36.70 -18.22 -15.72
N PRO A 198 37.67 -19.05 -15.28
CA PRO A 198 38.86 -19.30 -16.07
C PRO A 198 38.49 -20.22 -17.25
N ALA A 199 38.86 -19.80 -18.46
CA ALA A 199 38.78 -20.62 -19.65
C ALA A 199 39.67 -21.87 -19.54
N GLY A 200 39.09 -23.06 -19.77
CA GLY A 200 39.81 -24.33 -19.93
C GLY A 200 38.84 -25.51 -19.99
N SER A 201 38.32 -25.86 -21.17
CA SER A 201 38.78 -26.97 -22.02
C SER A 201 38.70 -28.38 -21.39
N THR A 202 37.61 -29.07 -21.75
CA THR A 202 37.47 -30.51 -22.11
C THR A 202 38.05 -31.61 -21.20
N ALA A 203 37.16 -32.43 -20.63
CA ALA A 203 37.19 -33.90 -20.77
C ALA A 203 35.82 -34.52 -20.41
N PHE A 204 35.35 -35.41 -21.28
CA PHE A 204 34.21 -36.32 -21.05
C PHE A 204 34.57 -37.34 -19.96
N GLU A 205 33.72 -37.52 -18.94
CA GLU A 205 33.71 -38.76 -18.16
C GLU A 205 32.32 -39.12 -17.63
N LYS A 206 32.13 -40.43 -17.45
CA LYS A 206 30.89 -41.20 -17.53
C LYS A 206 29.87 -40.92 -16.43
N MET A 207 28.60 -40.91 -16.84
CA MET A 207 27.42 -40.93 -15.97
C MET A 207 27.37 -42.21 -15.12
N SER A 208 27.05 -42.05 -13.83
CA SER A 208 26.44 -43.07 -12.97
C SER A 208 25.18 -42.48 -12.33
N PRO A 209 24.11 -43.27 -12.10
CA PRO A 209 22.79 -42.75 -11.77
C PRO A 209 22.67 -42.32 -10.30
N VAL A 210 22.12 -41.12 -10.08
CA VAL A 210 21.76 -40.58 -8.76
C VAL A 210 20.45 -41.22 -8.28
N PRO A 211 20.32 -41.63 -7.01
CA PRO A 211 19.09 -42.20 -6.46
C PRO A 211 17.97 -41.15 -6.39
N LYS A 212 16.74 -41.58 -6.74
CA LYS A 212 15.52 -40.79 -6.61
C LYS A 212 15.28 -40.47 -5.12
N MET A 213 15.48 -39.21 -4.72
CA MET A 213 14.91 -38.70 -3.47
C MET A 213 13.42 -38.45 -3.68
N SER A 214 12.60 -39.23 -2.97
CA SER A 214 11.18 -39.03 -2.78
C SER A 214 10.95 -37.73 -2.02
N ILE A 215 10.34 -36.75 -2.68
CA ILE A 215 9.81 -35.54 -2.05
C ILE A 215 8.60 -35.96 -1.19
N PRO A 216 8.57 -35.69 0.13
CA PRO A 216 7.37 -35.91 0.92
C PRO A 216 6.26 -34.98 0.41
N ALA A 217 5.07 -35.54 0.21
CA ALA A 217 3.88 -34.81 -0.20
C ALA A 217 3.64 -33.62 0.74
N PHE A 218 3.68 -32.42 0.18
CA PHE A 218 3.32 -31.19 0.87
C PHE A 218 1.82 -31.20 1.12
N ASP A 219 1.42 -31.40 2.37
CA ASP A 219 0.02 -31.39 2.79
C ASP A 219 -0.54 -29.97 2.65
N GLN A 220 -1.43 -29.76 1.69
CA GLN A 220 -2.04 -28.46 1.36
C GLN A 220 -3.09 -27.99 2.37
N ARG A 221 -3.15 -28.54 3.59
CA ARG A 221 -4.23 -28.25 4.56
C ARG A 221 -3.90 -27.23 5.64
N GLU A 222 -2.72 -26.60 5.64
CA GLU A 222 -2.38 -25.59 6.66
C GLU A 222 -2.19 -24.14 6.13
N CYS A 223 -2.53 -23.86 4.87
CA CYS A 223 -2.41 -22.50 4.30
C CYS A 223 -3.67 -21.61 4.44
N LEU A 224 -4.66 -21.99 5.26
CA LEU A 224 -5.98 -21.34 5.29
C LEU A 224 -6.12 -20.13 6.23
N ASN A 225 -5.03 -19.64 6.84
CA ASN A 225 -5.07 -18.44 7.69
C ASN A 225 -4.06 -17.38 7.22
N MET A 226 -4.40 -16.62 6.17
CA MET A 226 -3.77 -15.32 5.91
C MET A 226 -4.81 -14.25 5.54
N PRO A 227 -4.66 -13.00 6.01
CA PRO A 227 -5.61 -11.93 5.74
C PRO A 227 -5.40 -11.33 4.34
N ASP A 228 -6.40 -11.54 3.48
CA ASP A 228 -6.58 -10.79 2.22
C ASP A 228 -6.54 -9.27 2.48
N THR A 229 -5.80 -8.56 1.62
CA THR A 229 -5.62 -7.09 1.67
C THR A 229 -6.96 -6.35 1.52
N PRO A 230 -7.20 -5.24 2.26
CA PRO A 230 -8.51 -4.61 2.40
C PRO A 230 -9.21 -4.29 1.07
N SER A 231 -8.51 -3.67 0.11
CA SER A 231 -9.17 -3.06 -1.05
C SER A 231 -9.47 -4.00 -2.24
N SER A 232 -9.47 -5.33 -2.03
CA SER A 232 -9.44 -6.33 -3.11
C SER A 232 -10.67 -7.23 -3.33
N ARG A 233 -11.82 -7.03 -2.70
CA ARG A 233 -13.02 -7.85 -3.03
C ARG A 233 -14.27 -7.05 -3.40
N LEU A 234 -14.60 -7.15 -4.69
CA LEU A 234 -15.95 -7.31 -5.25
C LEU A 234 -17.07 -6.45 -4.63
N LEU A 235 -17.36 -5.32 -5.27
CA LEU A 235 -18.70 -4.74 -5.27
C LEU A 235 -19.67 -5.72 -5.94
N GLN A 236 -20.62 -6.25 -5.16
CA GLN A 236 -21.81 -6.90 -5.73
C GLN A 236 -22.81 -5.83 -6.20
N SER A 237 -23.21 -5.97 -7.47
CA SER A 237 -24.46 -5.52 -8.10
C SER A 237 -25.03 -4.16 -7.65
N VAL A 238 -24.70 -3.11 -8.41
CA VAL A 238 -25.60 -1.95 -8.56
C VAL A 238 -26.79 -2.43 -9.41
N LYS A 239 -27.99 -2.49 -8.82
CA LYS A 239 -29.24 -2.56 -9.59
C LYS A 239 -29.29 -1.35 -10.52
N GLU A 240 -29.35 -1.58 -11.82
CA GLU A 240 -29.59 -0.52 -12.80
C GLU A 240 -30.81 0.30 -12.38
N PRO A 241 -30.75 1.65 -12.44
CA PRO A 241 -31.95 2.45 -12.29
C PRO A 241 -32.92 2.15 -13.43
N PRO A 242 -34.24 2.08 -13.17
CA PRO A 242 -35.23 1.83 -14.20
C PRO A 242 -35.12 2.91 -15.29
N LYS A 243 -35.01 2.47 -16.55
CA LYS A 243 -35.06 3.33 -17.72
C LYS A 243 -36.37 4.11 -17.70
N VAL A 244 -36.28 5.43 -17.47
CA VAL A 244 -37.40 6.34 -17.69
C VAL A 244 -37.52 6.54 -19.20
N SER A 245 -38.56 5.97 -19.79
CA SER A 245 -38.92 6.21 -21.19
C SER A 245 -39.25 7.70 -21.40
N PRO A 246 -38.74 8.33 -22.47
CA PRO A 246 -39.02 9.73 -22.76
C PRO A 246 -40.36 9.85 -23.48
N ASP A 247 -41.46 9.67 -22.75
CA ASP A 247 -42.80 10.00 -23.24
C ASP A 247 -43.63 10.54 -22.07
N LYS A 248 -43.53 11.86 -21.88
CA LYS A 248 -44.55 12.79 -21.33
C LYS A 248 -43.92 14.13 -21.00
N LEU A 249 -43.37 14.80 -22.01
CA LEU A 249 -43.34 16.27 -22.02
C LEU A 249 -44.65 16.75 -22.64
N GLY A 250 -45.72 16.67 -21.84
CA GLY A 250 -46.99 17.31 -22.15
C GLY A 250 -46.94 18.77 -21.73
N LEU A 251 -46.54 19.63 -22.66
CA LEU A 251 -46.85 21.05 -22.64
C LEU A 251 -48.38 21.22 -22.77
N LYS A 252 -49.01 21.73 -21.71
CA LYS A 252 -50.00 22.81 -21.71
C LYS A 252 -50.42 23.14 -20.28
#